data_AF-A0A6V7M6G4-F1
#
_entry.id   AF-A0A6V7M6G4-F1
#
_cell.length_a   1.000
_cell.length_b   1.000
_cell.length_c   1.000
_cell.angle_alpha   90.00
_cell.angle_beta   90.00
_cell.angle_gamma   90.00
#
_symmetry.space_group_name_H-M   'P 1'
#
loop_
_entity.id
_entity.type
_entity.pdbx_description
1 polymer ?
#
loop_
_entity_poly.entity_id
_entity_poly.type
_entity_poly.pdbx_seq_one_letter_code
_entity_poly.pdbx_strand_id
1 'polypeptide(L)'
;MPIEQIDDPSLRLKPTDKLIQFVRKNIKNKDAPERIQDIKKSHKADALLRVEDIKWLHEYLGKLREESDCKVYVHELLEGCNIILPEPKVTPRDPVLEARIQRLTAQQHAREYESMTKGVDVVRKRLPEDTLAYQ
;
A
#
# COMPACT_ATOMS: atom_id res chain seq x y z
N MET A 1 -6.20 14.88 2.73
CA MET A 1 -6.44 14.48 1.32
C MET A 1 -7.70 13.64 1.34
N PRO A 2 -8.69 13.87 0.47
CA PRO A 2 -9.82 12.96 0.37
C PRO A 2 -9.29 11.60 -0.09
N ILE A 3 -9.55 10.58 0.71
CA ILE A 3 -9.19 9.20 0.41
C ILE A 3 -10.38 8.62 -0.36
N GLU A 4 -10.17 8.19 -1.60
CA GLU A 4 -11.23 7.53 -2.37
C GLU A 4 -11.46 6.10 -1.87
N GLN A 5 -12.63 5.55 -2.21
CA GLN A 5 -12.95 4.15 -1.89
C GLN A 5 -12.02 3.20 -2.66
N ILE A 6 -11.76 2.04 -2.05
CA ILE A 6 -10.95 0.97 -2.64
C ILE A 6 -11.78 0.28 -3.74
N ASP A 7 -11.30 0.33 -4.99
CA ASP A 7 -11.98 -0.28 -6.15
C ASP A 7 -11.97 -1.82 -6.13
N ASP A 8 -10.84 -2.45 -5.78
CA ASP A 8 -10.69 -3.91 -5.68
C ASP A 8 -10.20 -4.28 -4.27
N PRO A 9 -11.09 -4.75 -3.37
CA PRO A 9 -10.72 -5.14 -2.01
C PRO A 9 -10.00 -6.50 -1.94
N SER A 10 -9.70 -7.12 -3.07
CA SER A 10 -9.08 -8.45 -3.11
C SER A 10 -7.65 -8.42 -2.59
N LEU A 11 -7.36 -9.25 -1.59
CA LEU A 11 -6.01 -9.49 -1.11
C LEU A 11 -5.18 -10.24 -2.16
N ARG A 12 -3.95 -9.79 -2.36
CA ARG A 12 -3.00 -10.42 -3.30
C ARG A 12 -1.80 -10.92 -2.52
N LEU A 13 -1.39 -12.15 -2.78
CA LEU A 13 -0.28 -12.81 -2.08
C LEU A 13 0.83 -13.11 -3.06
N LYS A 14 2.06 -12.79 -2.65
CA LYS A 14 3.27 -13.18 -3.36
C LYS A 14 3.70 -14.58 -2.90
N PRO A 15 3.74 -15.59 -3.78
CA PRO A 15 4.13 -16.95 -3.41
C PRO A 15 5.58 -17.04 -2.94
N THR A 16 5.84 -17.85 -1.92
CA THR A 16 7.20 -18.24 -1.50
C THR A 16 7.76 -19.35 -2.42
N ASP A 17 9.08 -19.45 -2.54
CA ASP A 17 9.76 -20.52 -3.28
C ASP A 17 9.33 -21.92 -2.84
N LYS A 18 9.04 -22.11 -1.54
CA LYS A 18 8.47 -23.36 -0.99
C LYS A 18 7.16 -23.73 -1.69
N LEU A 19 6.25 -22.77 -1.85
CA LEU A 19 4.96 -22.96 -2.49
C LEU A 19 5.13 -23.26 -3.99
N ILE A 20 6.05 -22.57 -4.67
CA ILE A 20 6.36 -22.82 -6.09
C ILE A 20 6.91 -24.24 -6.30
N GLN A 21 7.82 -24.69 -5.43
CA GLN A 21 8.36 -26.05 -5.47
C GLN A 21 7.28 -27.10 -5.20
N PHE A 22 6.37 -26.83 -4.26
CA PHE A 22 5.27 -27.71 -3.92
C PHE A 22 4.27 -27.85 -5.08
N VAL A 23 3.88 -26.73 -5.70
CA VAL A 23 2.99 -26.68 -6.87
C VAL A 23 3.57 -27.50 -8.02
N ARG A 24 4.90 -27.40 -8.27
CA ARG A 24 5.57 -28.18 -9.33
C ARG A 24 5.57 -29.69 -9.07
N LYS A 25 5.79 -30.11 -7.82
CA LYS A 25 5.91 -31.53 -7.47
C LYS A 25 4.55 -32.24 -7.40
N ASN A 26 3.52 -31.58 -6.87
CA ASN A 26 2.29 -32.28 -6.48
C ASN A 26 1.10 -32.02 -7.42
N ILE A 27 1.03 -30.88 -8.12
CA ILE A 27 -0.19 -30.53 -8.86
C ILE A 27 -0.20 -31.14 -10.26
N LYS A 28 -1.13 -32.08 -10.49
CA LYS A 28 -1.50 -32.58 -11.83
C LYS A 28 -2.39 -31.56 -12.55
N ASN A 29 -2.11 -31.28 -13.82
CA ASN A 29 -2.61 -30.12 -14.59
C ASN A 29 -4.14 -29.95 -14.75
N LYS A 30 -4.98 -30.92 -14.34
CA LYS A 30 -6.40 -30.92 -14.72
C LYS A 30 -7.34 -30.15 -13.80
N ASP A 31 -7.02 -29.97 -12.51
CA ASP A 31 -7.97 -29.42 -11.52
C ASP A 31 -7.55 -28.06 -10.92
N ALA A 32 -6.46 -27.47 -11.41
CA ALA A 32 -5.89 -26.25 -10.79
C ALA A 32 -6.46 -24.96 -11.40
N PRO A 33 -6.78 -23.95 -10.58
CA PRO A 33 -7.19 -22.62 -11.06
C PRO A 33 -6.06 -21.97 -11.89
N GLU A 34 -6.44 -21.10 -12.84
CA GLU A 34 -5.54 -20.50 -13.84
C GLU A 34 -4.29 -19.87 -13.22
N ARG A 35 -4.43 -19.16 -12.09
CA ARG A 35 -3.31 -18.52 -11.37
C ARG A 35 -2.30 -19.51 -10.82
N ILE A 36 -2.74 -20.69 -10.39
CA ILE A 36 -1.86 -21.77 -9.92
C ILE A 36 -1.17 -22.47 -11.11
N GLN A 37 -1.84 -22.55 -12.27
CA GLN A 37 -1.21 -23.02 -13.50
C GLN A 37 -0.12 -22.04 -13.98
N ASP A 38 -0.34 -20.75 -13.80
CA ASP A 38 0.64 -19.71 -14.13
C ASP A 38 1.88 -19.79 -13.23
N ILE A 39 1.72 -20.13 -11.95
CA ILE A 39 2.85 -20.45 -11.04
C ILE A 39 3.64 -21.66 -11.52
N LYS A 40 2.96 -22.66 -12.09
CA LYS A 40 3.63 -23.85 -12.61
C LYS A 40 4.47 -23.54 -13.85
N LYS A 41 3.97 -22.66 -14.74
CA LYS A 41 4.64 -22.24 -15.97
C LYS A 41 5.73 -21.20 -15.72
N SER A 42 5.50 -20.26 -14.80
CA SER A 42 6.43 -19.19 -14.48
C SER A 42 7.52 -19.66 -13.51
N HIS A 43 8.75 -19.23 -13.76
CA HIS A 43 9.88 -19.46 -12.85
C HIS A 43 9.94 -18.40 -11.73
N LYS A 44 9.19 -17.30 -11.86
CA LYS A 44 9.28 -16.16 -10.94
C LYS A 44 8.04 -16.07 -10.06
N ALA A 45 8.26 -15.76 -8.79
CA ALA A 45 7.27 -15.51 -7.74
C ALA A 45 6.36 -14.28 -7.98
N ASP A 46 6.17 -13.83 -9.22
CA ASP A 46 5.36 -12.64 -9.54
C ASP A 46 3.88 -12.96 -9.80
N ALA A 47 3.49 -14.22 -9.78
CA ALA A 47 2.08 -14.59 -9.87
C ALA A 47 1.36 -14.24 -8.56
N LEU A 48 0.44 -13.28 -8.60
CA LEU A 48 -0.36 -12.86 -7.45
C LEU A 48 -1.47 -13.87 -7.18
N LEU A 49 -1.44 -14.52 -6.01
CA LEU A 49 -2.49 -15.42 -5.55
C LEU A 49 -3.61 -14.63 -4.87
N ARG A 50 -4.85 -15.05 -5.06
CA ARG A 50 -6.01 -14.56 -4.31
C ARG A 50 -6.39 -15.52 -3.19
N VAL A 51 -7.31 -15.09 -2.33
CA VAL A 51 -7.89 -15.91 -1.25
C VAL A 51 -8.56 -17.16 -1.80
N GLU A 52 -9.19 -17.07 -2.99
CA GLU A 52 -9.80 -18.18 -3.72
C GLU A 52 -8.82 -19.32 -3.94
N ASP A 53 -7.60 -18.99 -4.38
CA ASP A 53 -6.55 -19.94 -4.70
C ASP A 53 -6.01 -20.65 -3.44
N ILE A 54 -5.93 -19.93 -2.31
CA ILE A 54 -5.54 -20.52 -1.02
C ILE A 54 -6.59 -21.51 -0.54
N LYS A 55 -7.88 -21.15 -0.67
CA LYS A 55 -8.98 -22.02 -0.26
C LYS A 55 -8.95 -23.32 -1.07
N TRP A 56 -8.73 -23.21 -2.37
CA TRP A 56 -8.52 -24.38 -3.23
C TRP A 56 -7.30 -25.20 -2.79
N LEU A 57 -6.17 -24.56 -2.47
CA LEU A 57 -4.96 -25.25 -2.02
C LEU A 57 -5.17 -25.97 -0.68
N HIS A 58 -5.95 -25.39 0.23
CA HIS A 58 -6.35 -26.04 1.48
C HIS A 58 -7.18 -27.31 1.23
N GLU A 59 -8.20 -27.22 0.37
CA GLU A 59 -9.04 -28.36 0.01
C GLU A 59 -8.23 -29.45 -0.71
N TYR A 60 -7.31 -29.06 -1.60
CA TYR A 60 -6.41 -29.97 -2.31
C TYR A 60 -5.46 -30.71 -1.35
N LEU A 61 -4.87 -30.01 -0.38
CA LEU A 61 -4.03 -30.63 0.64
C LEU A 61 -4.79 -31.55 1.58
N GLY A 62 -6.09 -31.29 1.82
CA GLY A 62 -6.97 -32.20 2.56
C GLY A 62 -7.11 -33.55 1.85
N LYS A 63 -7.45 -33.52 0.56
CA LYS A 63 -7.55 -34.73 -0.27
C LYS A 63 -6.22 -35.47 -0.38
N LEU A 64 -5.12 -34.73 -0.58
CA LEU A 64 -3.78 -35.32 -0.67
C LEU A 64 -3.38 -36.03 0.63
N ARG A 65 -3.85 -35.53 1.79
CA ARG A 65 -3.61 -36.14 3.11
C ARG A 65 -4.38 -37.44 3.33
N GLU A 66 -5.57 -37.55 2.75
CA GLU A 66 -6.37 -38.78 2.79
C GLU A 66 -5.77 -39.87 1.89
N GLU A 67 -5.22 -39.47 0.74
CA GLU A 67 -4.62 -40.41 -0.23
C GLU A 67 -3.15 -40.74 0.07
N SER A 68 -2.41 -39.80 0.66
CA SER A 68 -0.98 -39.89 0.94
C SER A 68 -0.72 -39.35 2.36
N ASP A 69 0.08 -40.01 3.20
CA ASP A 69 0.44 -39.51 4.54
C ASP A 69 1.42 -38.29 4.48
N CYS A 70 1.10 -37.31 3.64
CA CYS A 70 1.86 -36.07 3.46
C CYS A 70 1.44 -35.05 4.52
N LYS A 71 2.24 -34.92 5.57
CA LYS A 71 2.03 -33.97 6.69
C LYS A 71 2.37 -32.51 6.38
N VAL A 72 2.16 -32.06 5.14
CA VAL A 72 2.44 -30.66 4.75
C VAL A 72 1.18 -29.82 4.93
N TYR A 73 1.30 -28.70 5.65
CA TYR A 73 0.18 -27.81 5.94
C TYR A 73 0.27 -26.48 5.18
N VAL A 74 -0.89 -25.84 4.97
CA VAL A 74 -0.97 -24.55 4.25
C VAL A 74 -0.14 -23.47 4.94
N HIS A 75 -0.15 -23.41 6.27
CA HIS A 75 0.58 -22.38 7.01
C HIS A 75 2.11 -22.51 6.84
N GLU A 76 2.64 -23.72 6.66
CA GLU A 76 4.05 -23.96 6.39
C GLU A 76 4.45 -23.50 4.98
N LEU A 77 3.52 -23.60 4.02
CA LEU A 77 3.71 -23.12 2.65
C LEU A 77 3.55 -21.61 2.53
N LEU A 78 2.71 -21.01 3.38
CA LEU A 78 2.49 -19.57 3.45
C LEU A 78 3.49 -18.84 4.36
N GLU A 79 4.34 -19.58 5.06
CA GLU A 79 5.39 -19.01 5.89
C GLU A 79 6.34 -18.15 5.01
N GLY A 80 6.44 -16.86 5.35
CA GLY A 80 7.25 -15.89 4.61
C GLY A 80 6.61 -15.32 3.34
N CYS A 81 5.35 -15.65 3.03
CA CYS A 81 4.63 -15.01 1.92
C CYS A 81 4.39 -13.53 2.20
N ASN A 82 4.60 -12.68 1.19
CA ASN A 82 4.29 -11.25 1.30
C ASN A 82 2.83 -10.99 0.93
N ILE A 83 2.13 -10.22 1.76
CA ILE A 83 0.73 -9.85 1.55
C ILE A 83 0.67 -8.43 1.00
N ILE A 84 0.13 -8.27 -0.20
CA ILE A 84 -0.13 -6.98 -0.83
C ILE A 84 -1.56 -6.59 -0.51
N LEU A 85 -1.70 -5.55 0.30
CA LEU A 85 -2.99 -4.98 0.68
C LEU A 85 -3.51 -4.10 -0.46
N PRO A 86 -4.84 -4.03 -0.64
CA PRO A 86 -5.44 -3.08 -1.56
C PRO A 86 -5.29 -1.67 -0.98
N GLU A 87 -4.63 -0.79 -1.73
CA GLU A 87 -4.43 0.60 -1.33
C GLU A 87 -5.50 1.50 -1.97
N PRO A 88 -6.06 2.46 -1.22
CA PRO A 88 -6.97 3.43 -1.80
C PRO A 88 -6.25 4.35 -2.77
N LYS A 89 -6.94 4.75 -3.85
CA LYS A 89 -6.40 5.76 -4.77
C LYS A 89 -6.30 7.09 -4.03
N VAL A 90 -5.08 7.62 -3.98
CA VAL A 90 -4.83 8.97 -3.47
C VAL A 90 -5.00 9.93 -4.64
N THR A 91 -6.04 10.77 -4.59
CA THR A 91 -6.19 11.85 -5.56
C THR A 91 -5.08 12.88 -5.35
N PRO A 92 -4.39 13.32 -6.42
CA PRO A 92 -3.43 14.39 -6.31
C PRO A 92 -4.14 15.67 -5.86
N ARG A 93 -3.46 16.47 -5.04
CA ARG A 93 -3.98 17.78 -4.65
C ARG A 93 -4.01 18.69 -5.87
N ASP A 94 -4.98 19.60 -5.89
CA ASP A 94 -5.09 20.60 -6.96
C ASP A 94 -3.83 21.49 -6.97
N PRO A 95 -3.07 21.53 -8.08
CA PRO A 95 -1.81 22.28 -8.16
C PRO A 95 -2.02 23.78 -7.96
N VAL A 96 -3.17 24.33 -8.35
CA VAL A 96 -3.50 25.75 -8.17
C VAL A 96 -3.68 26.07 -6.69
N LEU A 97 -4.35 25.17 -5.95
CA LEU A 97 -4.55 25.33 -4.51
C LEU A 97 -3.25 25.17 -3.73
N GLU A 98 -2.39 24.22 -4.10
CA GLU A 98 -1.08 24.07 -3.46
C GLU A 98 -0.19 25.30 -3.66
N ALA A 99 -0.12 25.83 -4.89
CA ALA A 99 0.62 27.05 -5.18
C ALA A 99 0.09 28.25 -4.37
N ARG A 100 -1.24 28.35 -4.22
CA ARG A 100 -1.87 29.40 -3.41
C ARG A 100 -1.54 29.25 -1.93
N ILE A 101 -1.57 28.03 -1.39
CA ILE A 101 -1.21 27.74 0.00
C ILE A 101 0.25 28.13 0.23
N GLN A 102 1.18 27.70 -0.63
CA GLN A 102 2.60 28.05 -0.51
C GLN A 102 2.82 29.56 -0.48
N ARG A 103 2.13 30.31 -1.34
CA ARG A 103 2.18 31.77 -1.35
C ARG A 103 1.66 32.38 -0.04
N LEU A 104 0.49 31.94 0.44
CA LEU A 104 -0.11 32.46 1.67
C LEU A 104 0.75 32.13 2.90
N THR A 105 1.30 30.91 2.95
CA THR A 105 2.21 30.47 3.99
C THR A 105 3.49 31.30 4.01
N ALA A 106 4.09 31.59 2.84
CA ALA A 106 5.25 32.47 2.74
C ALA A 106 4.94 33.91 3.22
N GLN A 107 3.78 34.45 2.85
CA GLN A 107 3.34 35.78 3.30
C GLN A 107 3.15 35.82 4.82
N GLN A 108 2.52 34.79 5.39
CA GLN A 108 2.30 34.68 6.82
C GLN A 108 3.62 34.56 7.59
N HIS A 109 4.55 33.72 7.12
CA HIS A 109 5.87 33.60 7.74
C HIS A 109 6.69 34.88 7.66
N ALA A 110 6.60 35.62 6.56
CA ALA A 110 7.25 36.93 6.45
C ALA A 110 6.69 37.91 7.48
N ARG A 111 5.36 37.99 7.61
CA ARG A 111 4.69 38.83 8.61
C ARG A 111 5.06 38.43 10.04
N GLU A 112 5.08 37.13 10.33
CA GLU A 112 5.49 36.61 11.65
C GLU A 112 6.95 36.95 11.96
N TYR A 113 7.85 36.77 10.99
CA TYR A 113 9.26 37.12 11.12
C TYR A 113 9.47 38.62 11.36
N GLU A 114 8.77 39.47 10.59
CA GLU A 114 8.81 40.92 10.78
C GLU A 114 8.33 41.34 12.17
N SER A 115 7.24 40.73 12.67
CA SER A 115 6.75 40.94 14.04
C SER A 115 7.81 40.56 15.08
N MET A 116 8.43 39.38 14.95
CA MET A 116 9.48 38.92 15.87
C MET A 116 10.73 39.82 15.86
N THR A 117 11.09 40.36 14.68
CA THR A 117 12.32 41.15 14.50
C THR A 117 12.11 42.67 14.61
N LYS A 118 10.86 43.14 14.73
CA LYS A 118 10.48 44.56 14.85
C LYS A 118 11.22 45.31 15.96
N GLY A 119 11.55 44.63 17.07
CA GLY A 119 12.26 45.23 18.20
C GLY A 119 13.76 45.44 17.98
N VAL A 120 14.34 44.73 17.00
CA VAL A 120 15.78 44.79 16.68
C VAL A 120 16.06 45.91 15.69
N ASP A 121 15.12 46.21 14.79
CA ASP A 121 15.28 47.23 13.75
C ASP A 121 14.75 48.61 14.22
N VAL A 122 15.68 49.57 14.37
CA VAL A 122 15.42 50.92 14.89
C VAL A 122 14.44 51.70 14.01
N VAL A 123 14.43 51.44 12.70
CA VAL A 123 13.54 52.12 11.74
C VAL A 123 12.13 51.56 11.80
N ARG A 124 12.00 50.24 11.95
CA ARG A 124 10.70 49.54 11.89
C ARG A 124 9.92 49.58 13.20
N LYS A 125 10.59 49.88 14.32
CA LYS A 125 9.97 50.02 15.65
C LYS A 125 8.84 51.04 15.73
N ARG A 126 8.86 52.09 14.89
CA ARG A 126 7.87 53.18 14.90
C ARG A 126 6.76 53.05 13.85
N LEU A 127 6.77 51.97 13.05
CA LEU A 127 5.70 51.73 12.08
C LEU A 127 4.43 51.24 12.80
N PRO A 128 3.26 51.79 12.45
CA PRO A 128 1.98 51.34 12.99
C PRO A 128 1.72 49.88 12.63
N GLU A 129 0.98 49.18 13.48
CA GLU A 129 0.64 47.77 13.23
C GLU A 129 -0.58 47.68 12.32
N ASP A 130 -0.50 46.84 11.28
CA ASP A 130 -1.65 46.44 10.46
C ASP A 130 -2.56 45.47 11.23
N THR A 131 -2.95 45.86 12.44
CA THR A 131 -3.95 45.19 13.27
C THR A 131 -5.23 45.99 13.27
N LEU A 132 -6.38 45.30 13.23
CA LEU A 132 -7.71 45.91 13.32
C LEU A 132 -7.90 46.78 14.56
N ALA A 133 -7.12 46.54 15.63
CA ALA A 133 -7.13 47.34 16.86
C ALA A 133 -6.43 48.71 16.73
N TYR A 134 -5.72 48.97 15.62
CA TYR A 134 -4.93 50.19 15.40
C TYR A 134 -5.59 51.14 14.36
N GLN A 135 -6.79 50.81 13.86
CA GLN A 135 -7.59 51.70 12.98
C GLN A 135 -8.48 52.65 13.77
#